data_AF-F3B4I4-F1
#
_entry.id   AF-F3B4I4-F1
#
_cell.length_a   1.000
_cell.length_b   1.000
_cell.length_c   1.000
_cell.angle_alpha   90.00
_cell.angle_beta   90.00
_cell.angle_gamma   90.00
#
_symmetry.space_group_name_H-M   'P 1'
#
loop_
_entity.id
_entity.type
_entity.pdbx_description
1 polymer ?
#
loop_
_entity_poly.entity_id
_entity_poly.type
_entity_poly.pdbx_seq_one_letter_code
_entity_poly.pdbx_strand_id
1 'polypeptide(L)'
;MALKKDLSINFLGVDCENPFFLSSSPVGSNYEMCAKALRAGWGGIFYKTISVFIPNECSPRFDIASKEGTPWTGFKNMEMTSDKPNEVNFGFIKQLKKDFPNKVIVSSIMGASDDEWAILAKESEKAGADMIECNFSCPQMTSSTMGSDVGQNPDLVKHYCEVASSNTKLPIIAKMTPNLGNMEIPARAALEGGAKGIAAINTVKSITNLDINLRTGMPVVNGKSAISGYSGAAVKPIALRFISDLMHDPVVSKVPITGMGGIETWRDCLEFLMLGASNLQVTTAVMQYGYRIVEDMISGMSHYMNDYGINKLQDIVGSAVGNIVGADDLDRSYKILVRIDKEKCVKCGRCYVSCFDAAHQAIEYDYETRVPTINEEKCVGCHLCLNVCPVMHCITPGKLVYKDKNDNHTVNLKESNSYL
;
A
#
# COMPACT_ATOMS: atom_id res chain seq x y z
N MET A 1 27.17 3.93 -15.41
CA MET A 1 25.78 4.17 -15.87
C MET A 1 24.86 3.41 -14.93
N ALA A 2 23.78 4.01 -14.44
CA ALA A 2 22.79 3.28 -13.64
C ALA A 2 22.25 2.10 -14.47
N LEU A 3 22.18 0.92 -13.87
CA LEU A 3 21.62 -0.26 -14.51
C LEU A 3 20.13 -0.02 -14.75
N LYS A 4 19.69 -0.15 -16.00
CA LYS A 4 18.29 0.10 -16.37
C LYS A 4 17.73 -1.15 -17.05
N LYS A 5 16.85 -1.86 -16.36
CA LYS A 5 16.02 -2.93 -16.94
C LYS A 5 14.77 -2.31 -17.57
N ASP A 6 14.14 -3.07 -18.44
CA ASP A 6 12.81 -2.73 -18.93
C ASP A 6 11.78 -3.00 -17.83
N LEU A 7 11.16 -1.94 -17.33
CA LEU A 7 10.10 -1.98 -16.32
C LEU A 7 8.73 -1.70 -16.94
N SER A 8 8.62 -1.62 -18.26
CA SER A 8 7.37 -1.31 -18.93
C SER A 8 6.29 -2.35 -18.63
N ILE A 9 5.05 -1.87 -18.55
CA ILE A 9 3.86 -2.70 -18.33
C ILE A 9 2.78 -2.28 -19.31
N ASN A 10 1.83 -3.18 -19.59
CA ASN A 10 0.55 -2.82 -20.18
C ASN A 10 -0.52 -2.92 -19.09
N PHE A 11 -1.20 -1.82 -18.80
CA PHE A 11 -2.26 -1.76 -17.80
C PHE A 11 -3.56 -1.31 -18.45
N LEU A 12 -4.55 -2.20 -18.49
CA LEU A 12 -5.86 -1.97 -19.12
C LEU A 12 -5.75 -1.54 -20.60
N GLY A 13 -4.78 -2.10 -21.33
CA GLY A 13 -4.55 -1.77 -22.74
C GLY A 13 -3.70 -0.52 -22.99
N VAL A 14 -3.23 0.15 -21.94
CA VAL A 14 -2.35 1.33 -22.04
C VAL A 14 -0.92 0.94 -21.68
N ASP A 15 0.02 1.31 -22.54
CA ASP A 15 1.45 1.09 -22.29
C ASP A 15 1.98 2.14 -21.31
N CYS A 16 2.66 1.66 -20.27
CA CYS A 16 3.27 2.48 -19.23
C CYS A 16 4.78 2.26 -19.22
N GLU A 17 5.57 3.33 -19.16
CA GLU A 17 7.04 3.24 -19.15
C GLU A 17 7.60 2.48 -17.93
N ASN A 18 6.88 2.50 -16.81
CA ASN A 18 7.17 1.80 -15.57
C ASN A 18 5.89 1.70 -14.71
N PRO A 19 5.85 0.84 -13.67
CA PRO A 19 4.65 0.62 -12.87
C PRO A 19 4.40 1.70 -11.80
N PHE A 20 5.17 2.79 -11.75
CA PHE A 20 5.14 3.74 -10.63
C PHE A 20 4.35 5.00 -10.96
N PHE A 21 3.29 5.23 -10.19
CA PHE A 21 2.35 6.32 -10.40
C PHE A 21 2.21 7.19 -9.14
N LEU A 22 2.04 8.49 -9.31
CA LEU A 22 1.52 9.30 -8.21
C LEU A 22 0.07 8.91 -7.95
N SER A 23 -0.32 8.78 -6.68
CA SER A 23 -1.73 8.59 -6.34
C SER A 23 -2.52 9.91 -6.40
N SER A 24 -3.82 9.79 -6.63
CA SER A 24 -4.80 10.88 -6.46
C SER A 24 -4.77 11.38 -5.02
N SER A 25 -4.14 12.55 -4.83
CA SER A 25 -3.71 13.05 -3.52
C SER A 25 -3.24 14.51 -3.60
N PRO A 26 -2.89 15.19 -2.47
CA PRO A 26 -2.39 16.56 -2.52
C PRO A 26 -1.13 16.72 -3.41
N VAL A 27 -0.33 15.66 -3.57
CA VAL A 27 0.92 15.70 -4.36
C VAL A 27 0.71 15.69 -5.89
N GLY A 28 -0.55 15.60 -6.36
CA GLY A 28 -0.90 15.59 -7.79
C GLY A 28 -2.07 16.52 -8.10
N SER A 29 -2.11 17.72 -7.51
CA SER A 29 -3.29 18.60 -7.48
C SER A 29 -3.25 19.81 -8.42
N ASN A 30 -2.18 19.99 -9.19
CA ASN A 30 -2.05 21.01 -10.24
C ASN A 30 -1.02 20.59 -11.31
N TYR A 31 -0.93 21.38 -12.37
CA TYR A 31 -0.01 21.12 -13.48
C TYR A 31 1.46 21.05 -13.04
N GLU A 32 1.94 22.02 -12.25
CA GLU A 32 3.35 22.13 -11.88
C GLU A 32 3.82 20.91 -11.08
N MET A 33 3.00 20.43 -10.16
CA MET A 33 3.26 19.24 -9.35
C MET A 33 3.34 17.98 -10.21
N CYS A 34 2.32 17.76 -11.05
CA CYS A 34 2.28 16.61 -11.94
C CYS A 34 3.43 16.63 -12.95
N ALA A 35 3.69 17.77 -13.59
CA ALA A 35 4.78 17.93 -14.55
C ALA A 35 6.16 17.71 -13.89
N LYS A 36 6.36 18.15 -12.64
CA LYS A 36 7.60 17.89 -11.90
C LYS A 36 7.79 16.39 -11.62
N ALA A 37 6.73 15.68 -11.26
CA ALA A 37 6.78 14.23 -11.08
C ALA A 37 7.08 13.50 -12.39
N LEU A 38 6.37 13.81 -13.47
CA LEU A 38 6.61 13.18 -14.78
C LEU A 38 8.06 13.37 -15.27
N ARG A 39 8.64 14.57 -15.07
CA ARG A 39 10.06 14.85 -15.37
C ARG A 39 11.03 14.07 -14.48
N ALA A 40 10.65 13.75 -13.24
CA ALA A 40 11.47 12.94 -12.33
C ALA A 40 11.50 11.45 -12.70
N GLY A 41 10.59 10.98 -13.58
CA GLY A 41 10.59 9.60 -14.09
C GLY A 41 9.36 8.77 -13.75
N TRP A 42 8.34 9.35 -13.10
CA TRP A 42 7.06 8.67 -12.85
C TRP A 42 6.43 8.20 -14.17
N GLY A 43 5.92 6.96 -14.18
CA GLY A 43 5.26 6.36 -15.34
C GLY A 43 3.91 7.02 -15.66
N GLY A 44 3.22 7.50 -14.62
CA GLY A 44 2.01 8.28 -14.78
C GLY A 44 1.49 8.92 -13.49
N ILE A 45 0.32 9.51 -13.58
CA ILE A 45 -0.31 10.29 -12.51
C ILE A 45 -1.79 9.87 -12.39
N PHE A 46 -2.20 9.47 -11.20
CA PHE A 46 -3.61 9.56 -10.81
C PHE A 46 -3.84 10.97 -10.29
N TYR A 47 -4.49 11.80 -11.10
CA TYR A 47 -4.71 13.21 -10.77
C TYR A 47 -5.64 13.35 -9.57
N LYS A 48 -5.48 14.40 -8.76
CA LYS A 48 -6.31 14.68 -7.58
C LYS A 48 -7.80 14.59 -7.93
N THR A 49 -8.56 13.86 -7.10
CA THR A 49 -10.00 13.62 -7.30
C THR A 49 -10.78 14.89 -7.64
N ILE A 50 -11.44 14.89 -8.80
CA ILE A 50 -12.28 15.99 -9.29
C ILE A 50 -13.74 15.71 -8.90
N SER A 51 -14.43 16.71 -8.36
CA SER A 51 -15.85 16.68 -8.01
C SER A 51 -16.54 17.94 -8.54
N VAL A 52 -17.87 17.88 -8.72
CA VAL A 52 -18.65 19.05 -9.15
C VAL A 52 -18.69 20.14 -8.07
N PHE A 53 -18.70 19.76 -6.79
CA PHE A 53 -18.56 20.71 -5.69
C PHE A 53 -17.09 21.08 -5.45
N ILE A 54 -16.86 22.33 -5.06
CA ILE A 54 -15.55 22.84 -4.62
C ILE A 54 -15.51 22.82 -3.09
N PRO A 55 -14.62 22.04 -2.44
CA PRO A 55 -14.53 21.95 -1.00
C PRO A 55 -14.03 23.25 -0.35
N ASN A 56 -14.57 23.58 0.82
CA ASN A 56 -14.00 24.57 1.74
C ASN A 56 -13.11 23.85 2.76
N GLU A 57 -11.81 23.78 2.47
CA GLU A 57 -10.86 23.03 3.28
C GLU A 57 -10.68 23.59 4.70
N CYS A 58 -10.46 22.68 5.65
CA CYS A 58 -10.07 23.05 7.01
C CYS A 58 -8.56 23.34 7.12
N SER A 59 -8.17 24.04 8.19
CA SER A 59 -6.78 24.32 8.52
C SER A 59 -6.56 24.38 10.03
N PRO A 60 -5.54 23.69 10.59
CA PRO A 60 -4.68 22.69 9.93
C PRO A 60 -5.44 21.40 9.56
N ARG A 61 -4.97 20.69 8.53
CA ARG A 61 -5.61 19.45 8.05
C ARG A 61 -4.71 18.22 7.99
N PHE A 62 -3.44 18.36 8.35
CA PHE A 62 -2.48 17.25 8.37
C PHE A 62 -1.91 17.06 9.77
N ASP A 63 -1.65 15.81 10.12
CA ASP A 63 -0.96 15.41 11.34
C ASP A 63 -0.14 14.14 11.08
N ILE A 64 0.83 13.87 11.96
CA ILE A 64 1.66 12.67 11.89
C ILE A 64 1.52 11.83 13.15
N ALA A 65 1.50 10.52 13.00
CA ALA A 65 1.81 9.64 14.11
C ALA A 65 3.32 9.62 14.31
N SER A 66 3.76 9.68 15.55
CA SER A 66 5.17 9.57 15.94
C SER A 66 5.33 8.53 17.04
N LYS A 67 6.52 7.95 17.14
CA LYS A 67 6.90 7.05 18.23
C LYS A 67 8.31 7.40 18.69
N GLU A 68 8.70 7.02 19.90
CA GLU A 68 9.99 7.41 20.48
C GLU A 68 11.14 7.04 19.52
N GLY A 69 11.93 8.04 19.10
CA GLY A 69 13.03 7.86 18.14
C GLY A 69 12.63 7.75 16.67
N THR A 70 11.33 7.69 16.33
CA THR A 70 10.82 7.66 14.95
C THR A 70 9.76 8.76 14.76
N PRO A 71 10.13 9.94 14.24
CA PRO A 71 9.25 11.10 14.20
C PRO A 71 8.06 10.93 13.25
N TRP A 72 8.12 10.02 12.27
CA TRP A 72 7.09 9.81 11.27
C TRP A 72 6.80 8.31 11.11
N THR A 73 5.79 7.81 11.82
CA THR A 73 5.33 6.40 11.71
C THR A 73 4.09 6.27 10.83
N GLY A 74 3.38 7.37 10.61
CA GLY A 74 2.30 7.48 9.63
C GLY A 74 1.74 8.89 9.54
N PHE A 75 0.83 9.09 8.60
CA PHE A 75 0.32 10.40 8.23
C PHE A 75 -1.20 10.40 8.18
N LYS A 76 -1.81 11.37 8.86
CA LYS A 76 -3.26 11.61 8.86
C LYS A 76 -3.58 12.86 8.07
N ASN A 77 -4.61 12.77 7.24
CA ASN A 77 -5.13 13.90 6.49
C ASN A 77 -6.63 14.09 6.68
N MET A 78 -7.05 15.35 6.64
CA MET A 78 -8.44 15.78 6.61
C MET A 78 -8.79 16.54 5.33
N GLU A 79 -8.05 16.27 4.26
CA GLU A 79 -8.27 16.89 2.96
C GLU A 79 -9.41 16.20 2.20
N MET A 80 -10.17 16.98 1.43
CA MET A 80 -11.27 16.53 0.58
C MET A 80 -10.79 16.35 -0.88
N THR A 81 -11.67 16.58 -1.86
CA THR A 81 -11.38 16.55 -3.30
C THR A 81 -10.59 17.77 -3.75
N SER A 82 -10.39 17.95 -5.06
CA SER A 82 -9.71 19.13 -5.61
C SER A 82 -10.45 20.40 -5.21
N ASP A 83 -9.69 21.40 -4.75
CA ASP A 83 -10.16 22.73 -4.37
C ASP A 83 -10.32 23.69 -5.57
N LYS A 84 -10.26 23.15 -6.79
CA LYS A 84 -10.28 23.93 -8.04
C LYS A 84 -11.55 23.67 -8.84
N PRO A 85 -12.04 24.66 -9.62
CA PRO A 85 -13.11 24.44 -10.59
C PRO A 85 -12.75 23.36 -11.61
N ASN A 86 -13.77 22.70 -12.16
CA ASN A 86 -13.61 21.63 -13.15
C ASN A 86 -12.88 22.10 -14.40
N GLU A 87 -13.13 23.32 -14.88
CA GLU A 87 -12.45 23.88 -16.05
C GLU A 87 -10.93 23.95 -15.84
N VAL A 88 -10.49 24.26 -14.62
CA VAL A 88 -9.09 24.33 -14.24
C VAL A 88 -8.48 22.94 -14.15
N ASN A 89 -9.15 22.01 -13.45
CA ASN A 89 -8.65 20.63 -13.30
C ASN A 89 -8.53 19.91 -14.64
N PHE A 90 -9.58 19.92 -15.45
CA PHE A 90 -9.56 19.30 -16.78
C PHE A 90 -8.64 20.06 -17.75
N GLY A 91 -8.49 21.39 -17.58
CA GLY A 91 -7.49 22.19 -18.28
C GLY A 91 -6.06 21.72 -17.99
N PHE A 92 -5.74 21.40 -16.73
CA PHE A 92 -4.45 20.83 -16.37
C PHE A 92 -4.23 19.44 -16.95
N ILE A 93 -5.22 18.54 -16.90
CA ILE A 93 -5.13 17.21 -17.53
C ILE A 93 -4.83 17.35 -19.03
N LYS A 94 -5.57 18.22 -19.73
CA LYS A 94 -5.37 18.48 -21.16
C LYS A 94 -3.97 19.02 -21.46
N GLN A 95 -3.47 19.94 -20.64
CA GLN A 95 -2.13 20.51 -20.79
C GLN A 95 -1.04 19.45 -20.51
N LEU A 96 -1.22 18.62 -19.47
CA LEU A 96 -0.30 17.51 -19.16
C LEU A 96 -0.21 16.52 -20.32
N LYS A 97 -1.34 16.11 -20.90
CA LYS A 97 -1.35 15.20 -22.05
C LYS A 97 -0.72 15.79 -23.30
N LYS A 98 -0.86 17.10 -23.52
CA LYS A 98 -0.18 17.81 -24.60
C LYS A 98 1.34 17.83 -24.43
N ASP A 99 1.80 18.13 -23.21
CA ASP A 99 3.24 18.30 -22.93
C ASP A 99 3.97 16.97 -22.69
N PHE A 100 3.25 15.94 -22.25
CA PHE A 100 3.76 14.61 -21.93
C PHE A 100 2.94 13.51 -22.62
N PRO A 101 2.93 13.43 -23.97
CA PRO A 101 2.05 12.54 -24.72
C PRO A 101 2.28 11.05 -24.41
N ASN A 102 3.50 10.66 -24.04
CA ASN A 102 3.87 9.28 -23.70
C ASN A 102 3.61 8.92 -22.23
N LYS A 103 3.20 9.89 -21.40
CA LYS A 103 2.91 9.65 -19.98
C LYS A 103 1.42 9.37 -19.78
N VAL A 104 1.13 8.50 -18.83
CA VAL A 104 -0.23 8.10 -18.50
C VAL A 104 -0.83 9.06 -17.47
N ILE A 105 -2.01 9.61 -17.76
CA ILE A 105 -2.77 10.46 -16.86
C ILE A 105 -4.14 9.82 -16.62
N VAL A 106 -4.39 9.46 -15.36
CA VAL A 106 -5.67 8.92 -14.90
C VAL A 106 -6.44 10.02 -14.21
N SER A 107 -7.66 10.29 -14.67
CA SER A 107 -8.56 11.26 -14.03
C SER A 107 -9.29 10.59 -12.87
N SER A 108 -8.94 10.93 -11.63
CA SER A 108 -9.69 10.49 -10.46
C SER A 108 -10.94 11.36 -10.30
N ILE A 109 -12.12 10.77 -10.17
CA ILE A 109 -13.40 11.50 -10.11
C ILE A 109 -14.29 11.00 -8.98
N MET A 110 -15.18 11.87 -8.49
CA MET A 110 -16.20 11.53 -7.50
C MET A 110 -17.43 12.42 -7.69
N GLY A 111 -18.59 11.79 -7.90
CA GLY A 111 -19.90 12.45 -7.97
C GLY A 111 -20.84 12.03 -6.83
N ALA A 112 -21.91 12.81 -6.63
CA ALA A 112 -22.99 12.55 -5.67
C ALA A 112 -24.30 12.05 -6.32
N SER A 113 -24.39 12.13 -7.65
CA SER A 113 -25.56 11.75 -8.43
C SER A 113 -25.16 11.21 -9.81
N ASP A 114 -26.10 10.57 -10.50
CA ASP A 114 -25.86 10.00 -11.82
C ASP A 114 -25.38 11.06 -12.83
N ASP A 115 -26.01 12.24 -12.81
CA ASP A 115 -25.63 13.37 -13.67
C ASP A 115 -24.19 13.83 -13.40
N GLU A 116 -23.78 13.92 -12.13
CA GLU A 116 -22.42 14.32 -11.77
C GLU A 116 -21.39 13.29 -12.23
N TRP A 117 -21.63 11.99 -12.00
CA TRP A 117 -20.74 10.93 -12.48
C TRP A 117 -20.63 10.92 -14.00
N ALA A 118 -21.76 11.08 -14.71
CA ALA A 118 -21.80 11.12 -16.17
C ALA A 118 -21.04 12.32 -16.74
N ILE A 119 -21.20 13.52 -16.16
CA ILE A 119 -20.50 14.74 -16.59
C ILE A 119 -18.99 14.61 -16.34
N LEU A 120 -18.59 14.15 -15.16
CA LEU A 120 -17.17 14.00 -14.82
C LEU A 120 -16.47 12.97 -15.70
N ALA A 121 -17.14 11.86 -16.05
CA ALA A 121 -16.61 10.85 -16.96
C ALA A 121 -16.40 11.42 -18.38
N LYS A 122 -17.40 12.13 -18.93
CA LYS A 122 -17.32 12.76 -20.26
C LYS A 122 -16.22 13.82 -20.33
N GLU A 123 -16.12 14.68 -19.33
CA GLU A 123 -15.09 15.73 -19.32
C GLU A 123 -13.69 15.15 -19.11
N SER A 124 -13.55 14.04 -18.37
CA SER A 124 -12.26 13.31 -18.26
C SER A 124 -11.78 12.79 -19.63
N GLU A 125 -12.67 12.15 -20.41
CA GLU A 125 -12.35 11.69 -21.77
C GLU A 125 -12.03 12.85 -22.70
N LYS A 126 -12.83 13.91 -22.67
CA LYS A 126 -12.62 15.12 -23.49
C LYS A 126 -11.34 15.86 -23.14
N ALA A 127 -10.89 15.81 -21.88
CA ALA A 127 -9.61 16.35 -21.45
C ALA A 127 -8.42 15.52 -21.98
N GLY A 128 -8.65 14.30 -22.47
CA GLY A 128 -7.64 13.40 -23.02
C GLY A 128 -7.00 12.48 -21.99
N ALA A 129 -7.62 12.28 -20.82
CA ALA A 129 -7.15 11.29 -19.86
C ALA A 129 -7.09 9.89 -20.50
N ASP A 130 -6.15 9.06 -20.06
CA ASP A 130 -5.97 7.71 -20.59
C ASP A 130 -6.90 6.70 -19.89
N MET A 131 -7.28 6.99 -18.64
CA MET A 131 -8.17 6.17 -17.82
C MET A 131 -8.91 7.04 -16.82
N ILE A 132 -9.92 6.46 -16.16
CA ILE A 132 -10.64 7.09 -15.05
C ILE A 132 -10.50 6.24 -13.79
N GLU A 133 -10.27 6.88 -12.64
CA GLU A 133 -10.35 6.26 -11.32
C GLU A 133 -11.61 6.76 -10.61
N CYS A 134 -12.61 5.89 -10.45
CA CYS A 134 -13.80 6.20 -9.64
C CYS A 134 -13.46 6.06 -8.16
N ASN A 135 -13.48 7.19 -7.44
CA ASN A 135 -13.14 7.23 -6.03
C ASN A 135 -14.36 7.00 -5.14
N PHE A 136 -14.60 5.75 -4.74
CA PHE A 136 -15.66 5.37 -3.80
C PHE A 136 -15.21 5.40 -2.33
N SER A 137 -14.12 6.10 -2.02
CA SER A 137 -13.34 5.75 -0.83
C SER A 137 -12.95 6.91 0.06
N CYS A 138 -13.31 8.15 -0.29
CA CYS A 138 -12.96 9.34 0.50
C CYS A 138 -13.58 9.25 1.91
N PRO A 139 -12.78 9.13 2.99
CA PRO A 139 -13.30 8.99 4.35
C PRO A 139 -13.81 10.31 4.94
N GLN A 140 -13.51 11.44 4.30
CA GLN A 140 -13.94 12.79 4.71
C GLN A 140 -15.31 13.18 4.17
N MET A 141 -15.78 12.51 3.13
CA MET A 141 -17.09 12.73 2.53
C MET A 141 -18.03 11.64 3.02
N THR A 142 -18.63 11.86 4.19
CA THR A 142 -19.62 10.94 4.79
C THR A 142 -21.02 11.55 4.64
N SER A 143 -21.53 11.54 3.42
CA SER A 143 -22.98 11.58 3.18
C SER A 143 -23.41 10.19 2.74
N SER A 144 -24.68 9.82 2.94
CA SER A 144 -25.22 8.53 2.47
C SER A 144 -25.10 8.31 0.95
N THR A 145 -24.61 9.31 0.21
CA THR A 145 -24.48 9.34 -1.24
C THR A 145 -23.05 9.58 -1.74
N MET A 146 -22.03 9.69 -0.87
CA MET A 146 -20.65 9.97 -1.31
C MET A 146 -19.57 9.25 -0.49
N GLY A 147 -18.36 9.21 -1.04
CA GLY A 147 -17.13 8.81 -0.34
C GLY A 147 -17.16 7.37 0.18
N SER A 148 -16.50 7.13 1.32
CA SER A 148 -16.32 5.78 1.88
C SER A 148 -17.63 5.07 2.25
N ASP A 149 -18.73 5.80 2.41
CA ASP A 149 -20.03 5.22 2.74
C ASP A 149 -20.64 4.57 1.50
N VAL A 150 -20.42 5.16 0.31
CA VAL A 150 -20.69 4.50 -0.98
C VAL A 150 -19.81 3.28 -1.15
N GLY A 151 -18.49 3.38 -0.89
CA GLY A 151 -17.55 2.26 -1.05
C GLY A 151 -17.80 1.03 -0.18
N GLN A 152 -18.62 1.17 0.87
CA GLN A 152 -19.05 0.07 1.73
C GLN A 152 -20.38 -0.56 1.28
N ASN A 153 -21.09 0.06 0.32
CA ASN A 153 -22.35 -0.41 -0.22
C ASN A 153 -22.14 -0.95 -1.64
N PRO A 154 -22.13 -2.28 -1.84
CA PRO A 154 -21.91 -2.90 -3.15
C PRO A 154 -22.90 -2.43 -4.22
N ASP A 155 -24.17 -2.19 -3.87
CA ASP A 155 -25.19 -1.75 -4.82
C ASP A 155 -24.89 -0.35 -5.36
N LEU A 156 -24.47 0.57 -4.48
CA LEU A 156 -24.08 1.92 -4.90
C LEU A 156 -22.76 1.90 -5.69
N VAL A 157 -21.79 1.06 -5.30
CA VAL A 157 -20.53 0.89 -6.05
C VAL A 157 -20.80 0.41 -7.47
N LYS A 158 -21.66 -0.61 -7.62
CA LYS A 158 -22.09 -1.12 -8.92
C LYS A 158 -22.77 -0.02 -9.73
N HIS A 159 -23.81 0.59 -9.18
CA HIS A 159 -24.60 1.63 -9.86
C HIS A 159 -23.74 2.77 -10.39
N TYR A 160 -22.88 3.37 -9.56
CA TYR A 160 -22.04 4.48 -10.01
C TYR A 160 -20.90 4.06 -10.94
N CYS A 161 -20.42 2.80 -10.85
CA CYS A 161 -19.55 2.25 -11.90
C CYS A 161 -20.30 2.14 -13.24
N GLU A 162 -21.56 1.69 -13.24
CA GLU A 162 -22.39 1.56 -14.46
C GLU A 162 -22.63 2.93 -15.10
N VAL A 163 -22.97 3.93 -14.29
CA VAL A 163 -23.16 5.31 -14.77
C VAL A 163 -21.87 5.85 -15.39
N ALA A 164 -20.74 5.74 -14.69
CA ALA A 164 -19.47 6.26 -15.20
C ALA A 164 -19.03 5.53 -16.48
N SER A 165 -19.10 4.19 -16.49
CA SER A 165 -18.64 3.36 -17.62
C SER A 165 -19.52 3.51 -18.86
N SER A 166 -20.82 3.77 -18.69
CA SER A 166 -21.74 4.02 -19.80
C SER A 166 -21.56 5.41 -20.44
N ASN A 167 -20.84 6.32 -19.79
CA ASN A 167 -20.66 7.70 -20.23
C ASN A 167 -19.24 8.02 -20.72
N THR A 168 -18.37 7.03 -20.86
CA THR A 168 -17.02 7.18 -21.40
C THR A 168 -16.55 5.92 -22.13
N LYS A 169 -15.59 6.07 -23.03
CA LYS A 169 -14.88 4.95 -23.66
C LYS A 169 -13.60 4.56 -22.91
N LEU A 170 -13.18 5.38 -21.95
CA LEU A 170 -11.97 5.13 -21.16
C LEU A 170 -12.18 3.93 -20.22
N PRO A 171 -11.15 3.10 -19.99
CA PRO A 171 -11.23 2.07 -18.96
C PRO A 171 -11.38 2.71 -17.57
N ILE A 172 -12.27 2.13 -16.77
CA ILE A 172 -12.55 2.60 -15.40
C ILE A 172 -11.86 1.71 -14.38
N ILE A 173 -11.24 2.34 -13.40
CA ILE A 173 -10.64 1.71 -12.23
C ILE A 173 -11.48 2.10 -11.01
N ALA A 174 -11.89 1.13 -10.20
CA ALA A 174 -12.64 1.42 -8.97
C ALA A 174 -11.71 1.44 -7.76
N LYS A 175 -11.60 2.60 -7.07
CA LYS A 175 -10.75 2.75 -5.88
C LYS A 175 -11.51 2.38 -4.62
N MET A 176 -11.02 1.34 -3.94
CA MET A 176 -11.65 0.67 -2.80
C MET A 176 -11.19 1.21 -1.45
N THR A 177 -12.12 1.19 -0.50
CA THR A 177 -11.90 1.70 0.86
C THR A 177 -11.49 0.54 1.76
N PRO A 178 -10.47 0.69 2.63
CA PRO A 178 -10.09 -0.35 3.58
C PRO A 178 -10.97 -0.36 4.84
N ASN A 179 -12.01 0.49 4.91
CA ASN A 179 -12.81 0.72 6.10
C ASN A 179 -13.99 -0.28 6.20
N LEU A 180 -13.68 -1.56 5.97
CA LEU A 180 -14.63 -2.67 5.88
C LEU A 180 -13.89 -4.00 6.11
N GLY A 181 -14.64 -5.06 6.43
CA GLY A 181 -14.05 -6.40 6.61
C GLY A 181 -13.57 -7.02 5.30
N ASN A 182 -14.45 -6.98 4.29
CA ASN A 182 -14.38 -7.81 3.09
C ASN A 182 -14.44 -6.96 1.81
N MET A 183 -13.28 -6.63 1.24
CA MET A 183 -13.16 -5.72 0.09
C MET A 183 -13.55 -6.37 -1.24
N GLU A 184 -13.46 -7.69 -1.31
CA GLU A 184 -13.84 -8.48 -2.47
C GLU A 184 -15.32 -8.29 -2.84
N ILE A 185 -16.20 -8.03 -1.86
CA ILE A 185 -17.63 -7.84 -2.09
C ILE A 185 -17.90 -6.57 -2.93
N PRO A 186 -17.54 -5.35 -2.49
CA PRO A 186 -17.70 -4.15 -3.32
C PRO A 186 -16.80 -4.16 -4.57
N ALA A 187 -15.64 -4.83 -4.53
CA ALA A 187 -14.80 -4.96 -5.72
C ALA A 187 -15.50 -5.74 -6.84
N ARG A 188 -16.12 -6.89 -6.53
CA ARG A 188 -16.93 -7.64 -7.51
C ARG A 188 -18.09 -6.80 -8.05
N ALA A 189 -18.77 -6.06 -7.18
CA ALA A 189 -19.85 -5.17 -7.58
C ALA A 189 -19.37 -4.05 -8.54
N ALA A 190 -18.18 -3.50 -8.32
CA ALA A 190 -17.58 -2.55 -9.24
C ALA A 190 -17.32 -3.16 -10.63
N LEU A 191 -16.84 -4.40 -10.69
CA LEU A 191 -16.60 -5.12 -11.94
C LEU A 191 -17.90 -5.43 -12.69
N GLU A 192 -18.95 -5.84 -11.96
CA GLU A 192 -20.30 -5.96 -12.52
C GLU A 192 -20.79 -4.65 -13.11
N GLY A 193 -20.46 -3.53 -12.46
CA GLY A 193 -20.77 -2.19 -12.96
C GLY A 193 -19.88 -1.69 -14.09
N GLY A 194 -19.00 -2.52 -14.63
CA GLY A 194 -18.19 -2.19 -15.80
C GLY A 194 -16.78 -1.67 -15.50
N ALA A 195 -16.36 -1.60 -14.23
CA ALA A 195 -14.95 -1.37 -13.91
C ALA A 195 -14.07 -2.46 -14.54
N LYS A 196 -12.91 -2.05 -15.06
CA LYS A 196 -11.93 -2.92 -15.73
C LYS A 196 -10.71 -3.21 -14.86
N GLY A 197 -10.52 -2.47 -13.78
CA GLY A 197 -9.48 -2.70 -12.80
C GLY A 197 -9.88 -2.21 -11.41
N ILE A 198 -9.13 -2.62 -10.40
CA ILE A 198 -9.36 -2.27 -8.99
C ILE A 198 -8.15 -1.51 -8.44
N ALA A 199 -8.40 -0.45 -7.67
CA ALA A 199 -7.36 0.27 -6.94
C ALA A 199 -7.50 0.03 -5.44
N ALA A 200 -6.46 -0.50 -4.79
CA ALA A 200 -6.50 -0.86 -3.39
C ALA A 200 -5.18 -0.47 -2.68
N ILE A 201 -5.18 0.27 -1.56
CA ILE A 201 -6.33 0.78 -0.78
C ILE A 201 -6.32 2.31 -0.67
N ASN A 202 -7.47 2.92 -0.41
CA ASN A 202 -7.51 4.30 0.09
C ASN A 202 -7.06 4.34 1.57
N THR A 203 -7.14 5.50 2.23
CA THR A 203 -6.71 5.67 3.61
C THR A 203 -7.62 4.97 4.63
N VAL A 204 -7.04 4.53 5.74
CA VAL A 204 -7.73 3.89 6.87
C VAL A 204 -8.25 4.95 7.84
N LYS A 205 -9.51 4.88 8.30
CA LYS A 205 -10.08 5.81 9.28
C LYS A 205 -9.32 5.70 10.61
N SER A 206 -8.82 6.82 11.14
CA SER A 206 -8.07 6.85 12.39
C SER A 206 -8.15 8.18 13.15
N ILE A 207 -7.66 8.12 14.39
CA ILE A 207 -7.14 9.26 15.15
C ILE A 207 -5.65 8.96 15.39
N THR A 208 -4.76 9.92 15.12
CA THR A 208 -3.30 9.75 15.30
C THR A 208 -2.89 9.98 16.75
N ASN A 209 -3.14 11.19 17.25
CA ASN A 209 -2.76 11.63 18.58
C ASN A 209 -3.91 12.39 19.25
N LEU A 210 -3.79 12.63 20.55
CA LEU A 210 -4.67 13.52 21.30
C LEU A 210 -3.90 14.77 21.73
N ASP A 211 -4.53 15.94 21.60
CA ASP A 211 -4.16 17.10 22.39
C ASP A 211 -4.70 16.90 23.81
N ILE A 212 -3.80 16.73 24.78
CA ILE A 212 -4.15 16.42 26.18
C ILE A 212 -4.80 17.60 26.91
N ASN A 213 -4.53 18.83 26.48
CA ASN A 213 -5.05 20.03 27.12
C ASN A 213 -6.48 20.31 26.62
N LEU A 214 -6.67 20.24 25.31
CA LEU A 214 -7.97 20.43 24.65
C LEU A 214 -8.85 19.18 24.69
N ARG A 215 -8.29 18.02 25.07
CA ARG A 215 -8.98 16.73 25.15
C ARG A 215 -9.67 16.35 23.84
N THR A 216 -8.96 16.56 22.73
CA THR A 216 -9.45 16.28 21.38
C THR A 216 -8.38 15.63 20.52
N GLY A 217 -8.75 15.13 19.34
CA GLY A 217 -7.82 14.52 18.39
C GLY A 217 -6.91 15.52 17.70
N MET A 218 -5.84 15.03 17.09
CA MET A 218 -4.99 15.81 16.20
C MET A 218 -5.34 15.58 14.71
N PRO A 219 -5.15 16.58 13.83
CA PRO A 219 -4.83 17.96 14.18
C PRO A 219 -6.07 18.69 14.74
N VAL A 220 -5.83 19.74 15.52
CA VAL A 220 -6.90 20.55 16.13
C VAL A 220 -7.37 21.64 15.17
N VAL A 221 -8.67 21.66 14.90
CA VAL A 221 -9.37 22.72 14.16
C VAL A 221 -10.37 23.38 15.11
N ASN A 222 -10.07 24.60 15.54
CA ASN A 222 -10.92 25.39 16.44
C ASN A 222 -11.41 24.60 17.68
N GLY A 223 -10.47 23.95 18.39
CA GLY A 223 -10.76 23.15 19.58
C GLY A 223 -11.41 21.79 19.33
N LYS A 224 -11.57 21.37 18.08
CA LYS A 224 -12.16 20.08 17.68
C LYS A 224 -11.24 19.30 16.74
N SER A 225 -11.60 18.04 16.49
CA SER A 225 -10.98 17.20 15.46
C SER A 225 -11.97 16.17 14.94
N ALA A 226 -11.56 15.41 13.93
CA ALA A 226 -12.38 14.37 13.29
C ALA A 226 -11.57 13.09 13.07
N ILE A 227 -12.28 11.95 13.06
CA ILE A 227 -11.75 10.69 12.51
C ILE A 227 -11.49 10.93 11.02
N SER A 228 -10.31 10.56 10.54
CA SER A 228 -9.95 10.83 9.14
C SER A 228 -8.94 9.84 8.57
N GLY A 229 -8.50 10.07 7.33
CA GLY A 229 -7.67 9.13 6.59
C GLY A 229 -6.23 9.04 7.08
N TYR A 230 -5.80 7.83 7.44
CA TYR A 230 -4.44 7.43 7.79
C TYR A 230 -3.73 6.75 6.62
N SER A 231 -2.45 7.06 6.47
CA SER A 231 -1.56 6.61 5.38
C SER A 231 -0.11 6.51 5.87
N GLY A 232 0.82 6.16 4.99
CA GLY A 232 2.24 5.96 5.31
C GLY A 232 2.59 4.53 5.68
N ALA A 233 3.85 4.28 6.05
CA ALA A 233 4.41 2.95 6.31
C ALA A 233 3.54 2.06 7.20
N ALA A 234 2.91 2.60 8.25
CA ALA A 234 2.06 1.84 9.16
C ALA A 234 0.82 1.20 8.47
N VAL A 235 0.42 1.67 7.30
CA VAL A 235 -0.72 1.11 6.53
C VAL A 235 -0.29 -0.05 5.62
N LYS A 236 1.01 -0.19 5.30
CA LYS A 236 1.51 -1.21 4.38
C LYS A 236 1.03 -2.63 4.71
N PRO A 237 1.10 -3.14 5.96
CA PRO A 237 0.63 -4.49 6.26
C PRO A 237 -0.88 -4.69 6.01
N ILE A 238 -1.68 -3.63 6.21
CA ILE A 238 -3.12 -3.65 5.95
C ILE A 238 -3.38 -3.69 4.44
N ALA A 239 -2.66 -2.88 3.68
CA ALA A 239 -2.75 -2.83 2.22
C ALA A 239 -2.35 -4.18 1.59
N LEU A 240 -1.22 -4.76 2.00
CA LEU A 240 -0.77 -6.08 1.50
C LEU A 240 -1.82 -7.17 1.78
N ARG A 241 -2.45 -7.16 2.96
CA ARG A 241 -3.54 -8.09 3.29
C ARG A 241 -4.72 -7.93 2.34
N PHE A 242 -5.19 -6.70 2.08
CA PHE A 242 -6.30 -6.50 1.14
C PHE A 242 -5.95 -6.89 -0.30
N ILE A 243 -4.73 -6.59 -0.76
CA ILE A 243 -4.27 -7.04 -2.09
C ILE A 243 -4.26 -8.56 -2.17
N SER A 244 -3.75 -9.25 -1.14
CA SER A 244 -3.79 -10.71 -1.06
C SER A 244 -5.22 -11.24 -1.13
N ASP A 245 -6.16 -10.67 -0.35
CA ASP A 245 -7.56 -11.10 -0.37
C ASP A 245 -8.20 -10.93 -1.76
N LEU A 246 -7.95 -9.81 -2.44
CA LEU A 246 -8.45 -9.57 -3.80
C LEU A 246 -7.84 -10.54 -4.82
N MET A 247 -6.57 -10.92 -4.65
CA MET A 247 -5.90 -11.88 -5.52
C MET A 247 -6.27 -13.34 -5.25
N HIS A 248 -6.83 -13.65 -4.08
CA HIS A 248 -7.45 -14.95 -3.80
C HIS A 248 -8.91 -15.02 -4.24
N ASP A 249 -9.53 -13.87 -4.54
CA ASP A 249 -10.89 -13.85 -5.06
C ASP A 249 -10.94 -14.35 -6.52
N PRO A 250 -11.77 -15.36 -6.86
CA PRO A 250 -11.79 -15.99 -8.19
C PRO A 250 -12.34 -15.09 -9.31
N VAL A 251 -12.95 -13.95 -8.98
CA VAL A 251 -13.46 -12.98 -9.94
C VAL A 251 -12.47 -11.81 -10.06
N VAL A 252 -12.08 -11.22 -8.93
CA VAL A 252 -11.23 -10.02 -8.91
C VAL A 252 -9.80 -10.32 -9.36
N SER A 253 -9.25 -11.49 -9.04
CA SER A 253 -7.89 -11.90 -9.47
C SER A 253 -7.69 -11.94 -11.00
N LYS A 254 -8.77 -11.90 -11.78
CA LYS A 254 -8.74 -11.90 -13.26
C LYS A 254 -8.60 -10.52 -13.87
N VAL A 255 -8.67 -9.46 -13.07
CA VAL A 255 -8.53 -8.08 -13.54
C VAL A 255 -7.28 -7.41 -12.96
N PRO A 256 -6.66 -6.45 -13.67
CA PRO A 256 -5.51 -5.73 -13.14
C PRO A 256 -5.83 -4.96 -11.86
N ILE A 257 -4.93 -5.06 -10.87
CA ILE A 257 -5.00 -4.34 -9.61
C ILE A 257 -3.91 -3.28 -9.56
N THR A 258 -4.25 -2.06 -9.15
CA THR A 258 -3.27 -1.05 -8.73
C THR A 258 -3.12 -1.05 -7.22
N GLY A 259 -1.91 -1.28 -6.74
CA GLY A 259 -1.56 -1.42 -5.33
C GLY A 259 -1.06 -0.11 -4.73
N MET A 260 -1.53 0.23 -3.53
CA MET A 260 -1.05 1.40 -2.79
C MET A 260 -1.29 1.26 -1.28
N GLY A 261 -0.48 2.00 -0.51
CA GLY A 261 -0.56 2.08 0.95
C GLY A 261 0.80 1.81 1.60
N GLY A 262 1.49 2.86 2.03
CA GLY A 262 2.74 2.73 2.77
C GLY A 262 3.96 2.27 1.97
N ILE A 263 3.97 2.47 0.65
CA ILE A 263 5.15 2.26 -0.21
C ILE A 263 6.13 3.41 0.00
N GLU A 264 7.35 3.12 0.46
CA GLU A 264 8.42 4.10 0.68
C GLU A 264 9.73 3.73 -0.04
N THR A 265 9.91 2.47 -0.42
CA THR A 265 11.13 1.93 -1.01
C THR A 265 10.86 1.03 -2.22
N TRP A 266 11.89 0.72 -3.01
CA TRP A 266 11.79 -0.30 -4.06
C TRP A 266 11.40 -1.69 -3.54
N ARG A 267 11.74 -2.05 -2.28
CA ARG A 267 11.36 -3.33 -1.67
C ARG A 267 9.88 -3.41 -1.40
N ASP A 268 9.29 -2.32 -0.92
CA ASP A 268 7.84 -2.23 -0.77
C ASP A 268 7.17 -2.42 -2.13
N CYS A 269 7.72 -1.79 -3.18
CA CYS A 269 7.21 -1.98 -4.54
C CYS A 269 7.23 -3.45 -4.96
N LEU A 270 8.36 -4.13 -4.73
CA LEU A 270 8.51 -5.55 -5.04
C LEU A 270 7.46 -6.40 -4.31
N GLU A 271 7.22 -6.15 -3.03
CA GLU A 271 6.23 -6.89 -2.24
C GLU A 271 4.80 -6.73 -2.80
N PHE A 272 4.40 -5.51 -3.17
CA PHE A 272 3.08 -5.29 -3.79
C PHE A 272 2.96 -5.98 -5.15
N LEU A 273 4.01 -5.93 -5.97
CA LEU A 273 4.04 -6.62 -7.27
C LEU A 273 3.96 -8.14 -7.09
N MET A 274 4.77 -8.71 -6.19
CA MET A 274 4.75 -10.14 -5.86
C MET A 274 3.38 -10.61 -5.35
N LEU A 275 2.64 -9.75 -4.67
CA LEU A 275 1.25 -10.03 -4.24
C LEU A 275 0.20 -9.79 -5.33
N GLY A 276 0.58 -9.40 -6.55
CA GLY A 276 -0.31 -9.36 -7.72
C GLY A 276 -0.73 -7.97 -8.18
N ALA A 277 -0.26 -6.89 -7.53
CA ALA A 277 -0.46 -5.55 -8.09
C ALA A 277 0.26 -5.44 -9.44
N SER A 278 -0.41 -4.88 -10.44
CA SER A 278 0.13 -4.68 -11.80
C SER A 278 0.78 -3.30 -11.96
N ASN A 279 0.33 -2.30 -11.20
CA ASN A 279 1.01 -1.02 -11.04
C ASN A 279 0.85 -0.51 -9.60
N LEU A 280 1.57 0.56 -9.24
CA LEU A 280 1.69 1.05 -7.87
C LEU A 280 1.42 2.54 -7.77
N GLN A 281 0.62 2.98 -6.79
CA GLN A 281 0.42 4.40 -6.48
C GLN A 281 1.12 4.81 -5.18
N VAL A 282 1.73 5.99 -5.17
CA VAL A 282 2.50 6.50 -4.02
C VAL A 282 2.11 7.95 -3.68
N THR A 283 2.00 8.23 -2.38
CA THR A 283 1.61 9.56 -1.84
C THR A 283 2.50 9.99 -0.69
N THR A 284 2.42 9.30 0.45
CA THR A 284 3.02 9.77 1.72
C THR A 284 4.53 9.86 1.62
N ALA A 285 5.17 8.90 0.95
CA ALA A 285 6.62 8.94 0.70
C ALA A 285 7.04 10.16 -0.13
N VAL A 286 6.20 10.62 -1.07
CA VAL A 286 6.46 11.85 -1.83
C VAL A 286 6.32 13.10 -0.96
N MET A 287 5.37 13.10 -0.01
CA MET A 287 5.26 14.19 0.96
C MET A 287 6.49 14.28 1.86
N GLN A 288 7.10 13.14 2.20
CA GLN A 288 8.25 13.08 3.09
C GLN A 288 9.59 13.31 2.37
N TYR A 289 9.76 12.74 1.16
CA TYR A 289 11.05 12.65 0.46
C TYR A 289 11.09 13.37 -0.89
N GLY A 290 9.95 13.89 -1.38
CA GLY A 290 9.82 14.57 -2.67
C GLY A 290 9.66 13.61 -3.86
N TYR A 291 9.56 14.12 -5.10
CA TYR A 291 9.24 13.27 -6.26
C TYR A 291 10.35 12.31 -6.70
N ARG A 292 11.59 12.50 -6.24
CA ARG A 292 12.76 11.72 -6.69
C ARG A 292 12.86 10.32 -6.08
N ILE A 293 11.99 9.95 -5.13
CA ILE A 293 11.90 8.56 -4.64
C ILE A 293 11.70 7.57 -5.80
N VAL A 294 11.03 8.00 -6.89
CA VAL A 294 10.85 7.13 -8.07
C VAL A 294 12.17 6.68 -8.69
N GLU A 295 13.24 7.47 -8.56
CA GLU A 295 14.58 7.08 -9.03
C GLU A 295 15.11 5.87 -8.24
N ASP A 296 14.90 5.85 -6.91
CA ASP A 296 15.22 4.69 -6.06
C ASP A 296 14.37 3.47 -6.43
N MET A 297 13.06 3.68 -6.62
CA MET A 297 12.12 2.61 -7.01
C MET A 297 12.54 1.95 -8.35
N ILE A 298 12.86 2.76 -9.36
CA ILE A 298 13.31 2.27 -10.68
C ILE A 298 14.67 1.57 -10.57
N SER A 299 15.63 2.18 -9.87
CA SER A 299 16.98 1.66 -9.72
C SER A 299 16.98 0.34 -8.95
N GLY A 300 16.34 0.30 -7.78
CA GLY A 300 16.27 -0.88 -6.93
C GLY A 300 15.57 -2.05 -7.61
N MET A 301 14.45 -1.81 -8.31
CA MET A 301 13.79 -2.85 -9.11
C MET A 301 14.67 -3.35 -10.26
N SER A 302 15.39 -2.47 -10.95
CA SER A 302 16.31 -2.87 -12.03
C SER A 302 17.46 -3.74 -11.52
N HIS A 303 18.03 -3.40 -10.36
CA HIS A 303 19.07 -4.19 -9.70
C HIS A 303 18.55 -5.54 -9.25
N TYR A 304 17.40 -5.58 -8.56
CA TYR A 304 16.77 -6.82 -8.16
C TYR A 304 16.51 -7.75 -9.36
N MET A 305 15.90 -7.24 -10.43
CA MET A 305 15.66 -8.04 -11.63
C MET A 305 16.95 -8.57 -12.24
N ASN A 306 18.02 -7.79 -12.25
CA ASN A 306 19.30 -8.23 -12.78
C ASN A 306 19.96 -9.33 -11.93
N ASP A 307 20.00 -9.13 -10.62
CA ASP A 307 20.70 -10.02 -9.69
C ASP A 307 20.02 -11.40 -9.63
N TYR A 308 18.71 -11.44 -9.88
CA TYR A 308 17.91 -12.68 -9.93
C TYR A 308 17.65 -13.18 -11.36
N GLY A 309 18.28 -12.60 -12.38
CA GLY A 309 18.16 -13.06 -13.78
C GLY A 309 16.75 -12.90 -14.38
N ILE A 310 15.95 -11.98 -13.86
CA ILE A 310 14.58 -11.72 -14.28
C ILE A 310 14.59 -10.78 -15.50
N ASN A 311 13.96 -11.23 -16.58
CA ASN A 311 13.95 -10.49 -17.84
C ASN A 311 12.71 -9.60 -18.00
N LYS A 312 11.55 -10.03 -17.50
CA LYS A 312 10.30 -9.28 -17.58
C LYS A 312 9.72 -9.07 -16.19
N LEU A 313 9.29 -7.84 -15.91
CA LEU A 313 8.67 -7.50 -14.63
C LEU A 313 7.42 -8.37 -14.35
N GLN A 314 6.68 -8.70 -15.40
CA GLN A 314 5.48 -9.54 -15.32
C GLN A 314 5.73 -10.93 -14.73
N ASP A 315 6.95 -11.46 -14.82
CA ASP A 315 7.30 -12.77 -14.26
C ASP A 315 7.30 -12.77 -12.72
N ILE A 316 7.38 -11.58 -12.10
CA ILE A 316 7.33 -11.38 -10.63
C ILE A 316 5.88 -11.15 -10.17
N VAL A 317 5.03 -10.60 -11.04
CA VAL A 317 3.69 -10.16 -10.63
C VAL A 317 2.87 -11.36 -10.18
N GLY A 318 2.42 -11.35 -8.92
CA GLY A 318 1.63 -12.43 -8.33
C GLY A 318 2.41 -13.67 -7.89
N SER A 319 3.75 -13.67 -8.00
CA SER A 319 4.58 -14.84 -7.70
C SER A 319 4.52 -15.31 -6.24
N ALA A 320 4.05 -14.46 -5.32
CA ALA A 320 3.87 -14.80 -3.91
C ALA A 320 2.44 -15.22 -3.54
N VAL A 321 1.44 -14.98 -4.40
CA VAL A 321 0.01 -15.18 -4.06
C VAL A 321 -0.25 -16.61 -3.59
N GLY A 322 0.19 -17.62 -4.35
CA GLY A 322 -0.01 -19.03 -4.01
C GLY A 322 0.73 -19.51 -2.75
N ASN A 323 1.64 -18.70 -2.20
CA ASN A 323 2.37 -19.00 -0.97
C ASN A 323 1.72 -18.38 0.28
N ILE A 324 0.63 -17.62 0.13
CA ILE A 324 -0.15 -17.09 1.24
C ILE A 324 -1.38 -17.97 1.44
N VAL A 325 -1.25 -18.99 2.29
CA VAL A 325 -2.29 -19.98 2.52
C VAL A 325 -3.07 -19.73 3.80
N GLY A 326 -4.19 -20.45 3.97
CA GLY A 326 -4.96 -20.42 5.21
C GLY A 326 -4.14 -20.89 6.40
N ALA A 327 -4.50 -20.44 7.60
CA ALA A 327 -3.77 -20.81 8.82
C ALA A 327 -3.76 -22.33 9.08
N ASP A 328 -4.79 -23.03 8.62
CA ASP A 328 -4.91 -24.48 8.76
C ASP A 328 -4.05 -25.25 7.75
N ASP A 329 -3.66 -24.62 6.64
CA ASP A 329 -2.82 -25.21 5.58
C ASP A 329 -1.32 -25.05 5.86
N LEU A 330 -0.95 -24.30 6.91
CA LEU A 330 0.45 -24.14 7.31
C LEU A 330 1.00 -25.46 7.85
N ASP A 331 2.18 -25.83 7.40
CA ASP A 331 2.89 -27.01 7.89
C ASP A 331 3.25 -26.84 9.38
N ARG A 332 2.64 -27.67 10.22
CA ARG A 332 2.82 -27.69 11.67
C ARG A 332 3.65 -28.88 12.14
N SER A 333 4.21 -29.68 11.23
CA SER A 333 4.98 -30.89 11.55
C SER A 333 6.35 -30.60 12.17
N TYR A 334 6.89 -29.39 12.03
CA TYR A 334 8.23 -29.03 12.52
C TYR A 334 8.25 -27.75 13.36
N LYS A 335 9.38 -27.53 14.02
CA LYS A 335 9.77 -26.25 14.65
C LYS A 335 11.21 -25.90 14.27
N ILE A 336 11.52 -24.62 14.21
CA ILE A 336 12.87 -24.14 13.95
C ILE A 336 13.40 -23.50 15.23
N LEU A 337 14.36 -24.15 15.87
CA LEU A 337 15.04 -23.58 17.03
C LEU A 337 15.94 -22.43 16.58
N VAL A 338 16.16 -21.46 17.44
CA VAL A 338 17.06 -20.33 17.14
C VAL A 338 18.50 -20.67 17.50
N ARG A 339 19.44 -20.02 16.82
CA ARG A 339 20.87 -20.02 17.16
C ARG A 339 21.29 -18.61 17.56
N ILE A 340 22.02 -18.50 18.67
CA ILE A 340 22.63 -17.24 19.13
C ILE A 340 24.10 -17.23 18.74
N ASP A 341 24.51 -16.21 17.98
CA ASP A 341 25.89 -15.87 17.74
C ASP A 341 26.45 -15.14 18.97
N LYS A 342 27.33 -15.83 19.70
CA LYS A 342 27.92 -15.33 20.96
C LYS A 342 28.92 -14.20 20.72
N GLU A 343 29.52 -14.11 19.55
CA GLU A 343 30.49 -13.06 19.20
C GLU A 343 29.78 -11.74 18.90
N LYS A 344 28.61 -11.81 18.24
CA LYS A 344 27.76 -10.63 18.01
C LYS A 344 26.96 -10.20 19.24
N CYS A 345 26.87 -11.04 20.26
CA CYS A 345 26.01 -10.79 21.41
C CYS A 345 26.53 -9.61 22.26
N VAL A 346 25.73 -8.55 22.35
CA VAL A 346 26.01 -7.39 23.21
C VAL A 346 25.54 -7.57 24.66
N LYS A 347 25.20 -8.80 25.07
CA LYS A 347 24.87 -9.18 26.46
C LYS A 347 23.75 -8.34 27.13
N CYS A 348 22.82 -7.80 26.33
CA CYS A 348 21.74 -6.95 26.83
C CYS A 348 20.65 -7.70 27.62
N GLY A 349 20.54 -9.02 27.47
CA GLY A 349 19.52 -9.85 28.14
C GLY A 349 18.11 -9.73 27.57
N ARG A 350 17.86 -8.90 26.53
CA ARG A 350 16.50 -8.68 25.98
C ARG A 350 15.84 -9.94 25.46
N CYS A 351 16.60 -10.81 24.79
CA CYS A 351 16.10 -12.11 24.32
C CYS A 351 15.65 -13.01 25.48
N TYR A 352 16.42 -13.04 26.57
CA TYR A 352 16.08 -13.77 27.79
C TYR A 352 14.78 -13.23 28.40
N VAL A 353 14.71 -11.92 28.69
CA VAL A 353 13.52 -11.28 29.28
C VAL A 353 12.28 -11.53 28.43
N SER A 354 12.35 -11.32 27.12
CA SER A 354 11.22 -11.58 26.23
C SER A 354 10.79 -13.05 26.21
N CYS A 355 11.72 -14.00 26.34
CA CYS A 355 11.35 -15.41 26.42
C CYS A 355 10.79 -15.79 27.79
N PHE A 356 11.34 -15.19 28.86
CA PHE A 356 10.98 -15.46 30.23
C PHE A 356 9.59 -14.92 30.58
N ASP A 357 9.32 -13.64 30.27
CA ASP A 357 8.07 -12.98 30.65
C ASP A 357 6.95 -13.14 29.62
N ALA A 358 7.29 -13.36 28.34
CA ALA A 358 6.32 -13.28 27.24
C ALA A 358 6.36 -14.47 26.26
N ALA A 359 7.04 -15.57 26.62
CA ALA A 359 7.02 -16.80 25.81
C ALA A 359 7.08 -18.09 26.65
N HIS A 360 8.20 -18.82 26.62
CA HIS A 360 8.28 -20.23 27.05
C HIS A 360 9.45 -20.53 27.99
N GLN A 361 10.09 -19.51 28.57
CA GLN A 361 11.20 -19.67 29.54
C GLN A 361 12.30 -20.62 29.02
N ALA A 362 12.57 -20.55 27.71
CA ALA A 362 13.45 -21.45 26.98
C ALA A 362 14.86 -20.89 26.76
N ILE A 363 15.15 -19.73 27.34
CA ILE A 363 16.47 -19.12 27.33
C ILE A 363 16.96 -19.10 28.77
N GLU A 364 18.11 -19.69 29.01
CA GLU A 364 18.84 -19.61 30.26
C GLU A 364 19.80 -18.43 30.19
N TYR A 365 19.93 -17.70 31.30
CA TYR A 365 20.75 -16.51 31.36
C TYR A 365 21.65 -16.59 32.59
N ASP A 366 22.95 -16.73 32.33
CA ASP A 366 23.97 -16.66 33.35
C ASP A 366 24.14 -15.19 33.78
N TYR A 367 23.85 -14.90 35.04
CA TYR A 367 23.93 -13.54 35.58
C TYR A 367 25.36 -13.01 35.70
N GLU A 368 26.37 -13.88 35.77
CA GLU A 368 27.78 -13.50 35.81
C GLU A 368 28.30 -13.19 34.42
N THR A 369 28.14 -14.12 33.47
CA THR A 369 28.68 -13.94 32.11
C THR A 369 27.78 -13.09 31.20
N ARG A 370 26.50 -12.98 31.54
CA ARG A 370 25.43 -12.32 30.78
C ARG A 370 25.21 -12.89 29.39
N VAL A 371 25.62 -14.14 29.17
CA VAL A 371 25.49 -14.83 27.87
C VAL A 371 24.25 -15.72 27.88
N PRO A 372 23.25 -15.46 27.01
CA PRO A 372 22.08 -16.31 26.90
C PRO A 372 22.40 -17.65 26.22
N THR A 373 21.80 -18.73 26.71
CA THR A 373 21.87 -20.07 26.11
C THR A 373 20.46 -20.61 25.89
N ILE A 374 20.23 -21.31 24.77
CA ILE A 374 18.91 -21.88 24.44
C ILE A 374 18.76 -23.25 25.08
N ASN A 375 17.68 -23.44 25.83
CA ASN A 375 17.22 -24.76 26.25
C ASN A 375 16.38 -25.38 25.12
N GLU A 376 16.96 -26.33 24.36
CA GLU A 376 16.31 -26.92 23.18
C GLU A 376 15.02 -27.67 23.50
N GLU A 377 14.89 -28.22 24.71
CA GLU A 377 13.71 -28.97 25.13
C GLU A 377 12.51 -28.05 25.31
N LYS A 378 12.72 -26.88 25.95
CA LYS A 378 11.68 -25.88 26.18
C LYS A 378 11.40 -25.00 24.96
N CYS A 379 12.37 -24.85 24.06
CA CYS A 379 12.24 -23.96 22.91
C CYS A 379 11.20 -24.50 21.91
N VAL A 380 10.17 -23.70 21.64
CA VAL A 380 9.11 -24.02 20.66
C VAL A 380 9.33 -23.39 19.29
N GLY A 381 10.39 -22.59 19.13
CA GLY A 381 10.69 -21.93 17.84
C GLY A 381 9.77 -20.76 17.48
N CYS A 382 9.20 -20.04 18.45
CA CYS A 382 8.33 -18.87 18.18
C CYS A 382 9.07 -17.64 17.60
N HIS A 383 10.41 -17.64 17.66
CA HIS A 383 11.30 -16.59 17.14
C HIS A 383 11.10 -15.19 17.74
N LEU A 384 10.36 -15.03 18.85
CA LEU A 384 10.24 -13.74 19.54
C LEU A 384 11.61 -13.16 19.92
N CYS A 385 12.50 -13.99 20.44
CA CYS A 385 13.87 -13.60 20.80
C CYS A 385 14.67 -13.06 19.61
N LEU A 386 14.46 -13.59 18.40
CA LEU A 386 15.06 -13.11 17.17
C LEU A 386 14.56 -11.69 16.85
N ASN A 387 13.25 -11.48 16.91
CA ASN A 387 12.62 -10.20 16.55
C ASN A 387 12.92 -9.06 17.54
N VAL A 388 13.19 -9.35 18.81
CA VAL A 388 13.53 -8.32 19.81
C VAL A 388 15.03 -8.03 19.89
N CYS A 389 15.89 -8.83 19.26
CA CYS A 389 17.34 -8.66 19.34
C CYS A 389 17.75 -7.33 18.69
N PRO A 390 18.48 -6.44 19.39
CA PRO A 390 18.90 -5.16 18.82
C PRO A 390 20.09 -5.27 17.86
N VAL A 391 20.70 -6.46 17.75
CA VAL A 391 21.87 -6.70 16.89
C VAL A 391 21.44 -7.53 15.70
N MET A 392 21.56 -6.94 14.51
CA MET A 392 21.26 -7.61 13.25
C MET A 392 22.02 -8.94 13.14
N HIS A 393 21.30 -10.01 12.85
CA HIS A 393 21.84 -11.37 12.68
C HIS A 393 22.58 -11.94 13.90
N CYS A 394 22.37 -11.41 15.10
CA CYS A 394 22.89 -12.06 16.32
C CYS A 394 22.08 -13.32 16.67
N ILE A 395 20.76 -13.30 16.48
CA ILE A 395 19.89 -14.47 16.63
C ILE A 395 19.33 -14.81 15.27
N THR A 396 19.46 -16.07 14.86
CA THR A 396 19.08 -16.56 13.52
C THR A 396 18.28 -17.86 13.64
N PRO A 397 17.46 -18.22 12.62
CA PRO A 397 16.93 -19.57 12.53
C PRO A 397 18.09 -20.58 12.52
N GLY A 398 17.97 -21.64 13.31
CA GLY A 398 19.00 -22.66 13.50
C GLY A 398 18.48 -24.05 13.15
N LYS A 399 18.46 -24.95 14.12
CA LYS A 399 18.13 -26.36 13.95
C LYS A 399 16.64 -26.56 13.66
N LEU A 400 16.32 -27.22 12.56
CA LEU A 400 14.98 -27.74 12.29
C LEU A 400 14.75 -29.03 13.08
N VAL A 401 13.59 -29.15 13.71
CA VAL A 401 13.19 -30.30 14.52
C VAL A 401 11.76 -30.69 14.17
N TYR A 402 11.57 -31.89 13.61
CA TYR A 402 10.23 -32.45 13.41
C TYR A 402 9.61 -32.86 14.75
N LYS A 403 8.28 -32.70 14.85
CA LYS A 403 7.48 -33.07 16.02
C LYS A 403 7.23 -34.57 16.05
N ASP A 404 6.96 -35.17 14.89
CA ASP A 404 7.07 -36.62 14.69
C ASP A 404 8.49 -36.97 14.26
N LYS A 405 9.08 -38.02 14.85
CA LYS A 405 10.43 -38.46 14.50
C LYS A 405 10.51 -39.18 13.15
N ASN A 406 9.36 -39.58 12.60
CA ASN A 406 9.27 -40.28 11.32
C ASN A 406 9.16 -39.31 10.13
N ASP A 407 8.88 -38.02 10.37
CA ASP A 407 8.79 -37.01 9.32
C ASP A 407 10.19 -36.62 8.82
N ASN A 408 10.33 -36.49 7.50
CA ASN A 408 11.59 -36.15 6.85
C ASN A 408 11.42 -35.38 5.52
N HIS A 409 10.25 -34.82 5.24
CA HIS A 409 10.00 -34.08 4.00
C HIS A 409 10.80 -32.79 3.95
N THR A 410 11.17 -32.36 2.75
CA THR A 410 11.95 -31.13 2.57
C THR A 410 11.16 -29.91 3.01
N VAL A 411 11.79 -29.05 3.82
CA VAL A 411 11.21 -27.79 4.29
C VAL A 411 11.94 -26.63 3.63
N ASN A 412 11.19 -25.80 2.91
CA ASN A 412 11.70 -24.56 2.34
C ASN A 412 11.72 -23.47 3.41
N LEU A 413 12.92 -23.01 3.79
CA LEU A 413 13.12 -21.99 4.81
C LEU A 413 13.55 -20.67 4.19
N LYS A 414 13.24 -19.56 4.88
CA LYS A 414 13.79 -18.24 4.55
C LYS A 414 15.32 -18.31 4.61
N GLU A 415 16.00 -18.00 3.51
CA GLU A 415 17.46 -17.97 3.47
C GLU A 415 18.02 -16.85 4.37
N SER A 416 19.09 -17.14 5.11
CA SER A 416 19.70 -16.21 6.06
C SER A 416 20.32 -14.95 5.44
N ASN A 417 20.49 -14.90 4.11
CA ASN A 417 21.00 -13.73 3.38
C ASN A 417 19.89 -12.80 2.85
N SER A 418 18.61 -13.18 2.97
CA SER A 418 17.45 -12.41 2.51
C SER A 418 17.09 -11.19 3.38
N TYR A 419 17.96 -10.82 4.32
CA TYR A 419 17.76 -9.68 5.23
C TYR A 419 18.52 -8.41 4.80
N LEU A 420 19.21 -8.45 3.66
CA LEU A 420 19.71 -7.25 2.99
C LEU A 420 18.56 -6.45 2.43
#